data_AF-A0A520HEN8-F1
#
_entry.id   AF-A0A520HEN8-F1
#
_cell.length_a   1.000
_cell.length_b   1.000
_cell.length_c   1.000
_cell.angle_alpha   90.00
_cell.angle_beta   90.00
_cell.angle_gamma   90.00
#
_symmetry.space_group_name_H-M   'P 1'
#
loop_
_entity.id
_entity.type
_entity.pdbx_description
1 polymer ?
#
loop_
_entity_poly.entity_id
_entity_poly.type
_entity_poly.pdbx_seq_one_letter_code
_entity_poly.pdbx_strand_id
1 'polypeptide(L)'
;WITTQWTIPSTNLLSMYDQSNDLRFLLLMIPNGGRRFNVINPATYRYTYFDDGGFLPSGPTIAEVLLNKAEALARKGETVSALDAVNTLRAKRLKTYVALTANNPANALTQILQERRRELPFSYRWGDIRRFGVNETTSDDVTVTHTFYKMGVGSVDLNTIQTYTLPVKSLRYAVPINGVEITASQGQIEQNNY
;
A
#
# COMPACT_ATOMS: atom_id res chain seq x y z
N TRP A 1 -4.28 -17.75 -7.01
CA TRP A 1 -3.66 -16.65 -7.78
C TRP A 1 -4.76 -15.70 -8.23
N ILE A 2 -4.91 -14.54 -7.59
CA ILE A 2 -5.76 -13.48 -8.16
C ILE A 2 -4.85 -12.74 -9.14
N THR A 3 -4.82 -13.19 -10.39
CA THR A 3 -4.27 -12.42 -11.50
C THR A 3 -5.35 -11.43 -11.93
N THR A 4 -5.62 -10.43 -11.08
CA THR A 4 -6.23 -9.21 -11.62
C THR A 4 -5.19 -8.61 -12.55
N GLN A 5 -5.42 -8.65 -13.87
CA GLN A 5 -4.63 -7.94 -14.89
C GLN A 5 -4.55 -6.41 -14.66
N TRP A 6 -5.13 -5.93 -13.55
CA TRP A 6 -5.53 -4.56 -13.26
C TRP A 6 -5.13 -4.21 -11.85
N THR A 7 -4.21 -3.25 -11.73
CA THR A 7 -3.98 -2.59 -10.46
C THR A 7 -4.62 -1.21 -10.50
N ILE A 8 -5.75 -1.07 -9.81
CA ILE A 8 -6.48 0.20 -9.71
C ILE A 8 -6.07 0.88 -8.40
N PRO A 9 -5.39 2.05 -8.45
CA PRO A 9 -5.08 2.79 -7.25
C PRO A 9 -6.35 3.32 -6.59
N SER A 10 -6.40 3.30 -5.25
CA SER A 10 -7.50 3.96 -4.54
C SER A 10 -7.41 5.48 -4.68
N THR A 11 -8.53 6.18 -4.51
CA THR A 11 -8.57 7.65 -4.48
C THR A 11 -7.61 8.22 -3.43
N ASN A 12 -7.53 7.59 -2.26
CA ASN A 12 -6.59 7.96 -1.21
C ASN A 12 -5.12 7.78 -1.63
N LEU A 13 -4.78 6.77 -2.43
CA LEU A 13 -3.42 6.63 -2.95
C LEU A 13 -3.12 7.71 -4.01
N LEU A 14 -4.06 7.95 -4.93
CA LEU A 14 -3.92 8.99 -5.96
C LEU A 14 -3.72 10.38 -5.35
N SER A 15 -4.43 10.71 -4.27
CA SER A 15 -4.31 12.00 -3.59
C SER A 15 -2.98 12.22 -2.87
N MET A 16 -2.15 11.18 -2.71
CA MET A 16 -0.84 11.31 -2.05
C MET A 16 0.24 11.87 -2.97
N TYR A 17 0.05 11.80 -4.29
CA TYR A 17 1.03 12.26 -5.27
C TYR A 17 0.78 13.71 -5.67
N ASP A 18 1.86 14.44 -5.94
CA ASP A 18 1.77 15.69 -6.70
C ASP A 18 1.54 15.33 -8.17
N GLN A 19 0.33 15.59 -8.66
CA GLN A 19 -0.09 15.20 -10.01
C GLN A 19 0.62 15.99 -11.12
N SER A 20 1.31 17.09 -10.78
CA SER A 20 2.02 17.93 -11.74
C SER A 20 3.54 17.67 -11.74
N ASN A 21 4.08 17.24 -10.59
CA ASN A 21 5.52 17.18 -10.34
C ASN A 21 6.06 15.76 -10.09
N ASP A 22 5.24 14.84 -9.57
CA ASP A 22 5.69 13.47 -9.26
C ASP A 22 5.72 12.60 -10.53
N LEU A 23 6.93 12.19 -10.92
CA LEU A 23 7.15 11.36 -12.10
C LEU A 23 6.46 10.01 -11.99
N ARG A 24 6.26 9.46 -10.78
CA ARG A 24 5.54 8.20 -10.60
C ARG A 24 4.08 8.35 -10.98
N PHE A 25 3.44 9.44 -10.59
CA PHE A 25 2.07 9.71 -10.99
C PHE A 25 1.99 9.85 -12.51
N LEU A 26 2.84 10.72 -13.06
CA LEU A 26 2.79 11.08 -14.47
C LEU A 26 3.12 9.94 -15.42
N LEU A 27 4.02 9.03 -15.02
CA LEU A 27 4.48 7.93 -15.87
C LEU A 27 3.73 6.63 -15.62
N LEU A 28 3.29 6.38 -14.38
CA LEU A 28 2.74 5.09 -13.98
C LEU A 28 1.22 5.11 -13.81
N MET A 29 0.59 6.28 -13.60
CA MET A 29 -0.87 6.39 -13.43
C MET A 29 -1.52 6.77 -14.76
N ILE A 30 -1.96 5.77 -15.52
CA ILE A 30 -2.59 5.98 -16.82
C ILE A 30 -4.05 6.41 -16.61
N PRO A 31 -4.44 7.64 -17.01
CA PRO A 31 -5.83 8.08 -16.91
C PRO A 31 -6.70 7.28 -17.88
N ASN A 32 -7.96 7.03 -17.50
CA ASN A 32 -8.91 6.25 -18.29
C ASN A 32 -8.40 4.83 -18.65
N GLY A 33 -7.57 4.23 -17.79
CA GLY A 33 -7.05 2.88 -17.98
C GLY A 33 -8.15 1.85 -18.23
N GLY A 34 -9.34 2.06 -17.63
CA GLY A 34 -10.63 1.37 -17.86
C GLY A 34 -10.96 0.99 -19.30
N ARG A 35 -10.58 1.84 -20.26
CA ARG A 35 -10.96 1.71 -21.67
C ARG A 35 -10.52 0.40 -22.32
N ARG A 36 -9.38 -0.18 -21.92
CA ARG A 36 -8.90 -1.46 -22.51
C ARG A 36 -9.91 -2.61 -22.34
N PHE A 37 -10.83 -2.52 -21.38
CA PHE A 37 -11.80 -3.58 -21.05
C PHE A 37 -13.24 -3.07 -21.17
N ASN A 38 -13.44 -2.02 -21.99
CA ASN A 38 -14.74 -1.39 -22.20
C ASN A 38 -15.39 -0.86 -20.91
N VAL A 39 -14.60 -0.60 -19.86
CA VAL A 39 -15.05 0.10 -18.64
C VAL A 39 -14.87 1.59 -18.85
N ILE A 40 -15.94 2.24 -19.29
CA ILE A 40 -15.93 3.67 -19.64
C ILE A 40 -16.36 4.52 -18.44
N ASN A 41 -17.25 4.00 -17.59
CA ASN A 41 -17.80 4.71 -16.43
C ASN A 41 -17.84 3.79 -15.19
N PRO A 42 -17.22 4.16 -14.06
CA PRO A 42 -16.37 5.35 -13.87
C PRO A 42 -15.05 5.25 -14.62
N ALA A 43 -14.61 6.38 -15.18
CA ALA A 43 -13.24 6.54 -15.63
C ALA A 43 -12.30 6.31 -14.45
N THR A 44 -11.37 5.36 -14.59
CA THR A 44 -10.44 5.00 -13.52
C THR A 44 -9.00 5.08 -13.99
N TYR A 45 -8.10 5.36 -13.06
CA TYR A 45 -6.66 5.24 -13.29
C TYR A 45 -6.26 3.77 -13.30
N ARG A 46 -5.28 3.43 -14.13
CA ARG A 46 -4.59 2.15 -14.06
C ARG A 46 -3.12 2.39 -13.75
N TYR A 47 -2.63 1.73 -12.69
CA TYR A 47 -1.21 1.70 -12.40
C TYR A 47 -0.50 0.74 -13.36
N THR A 48 0.49 1.26 -14.09
CA THR A 48 1.23 0.55 -15.13
C THR A 48 2.72 0.71 -14.86
N TYR A 49 3.40 -0.39 -14.50
CA TYR A 49 4.85 -0.39 -14.29
C TYR A 49 5.55 -1.37 -15.22
N PHE A 50 5.11 -2.62 -15.22
CA PHE A 50 5.56 -3.67 -16.12
C PHE A 50 4.39 -4.23 -16.90
N ASP A 51 4.65 -4.53 -18.18
CA ASP A 51 3.59 -4.86 -19.13
C ASP A 51 2.47 -3.78 -19.08
N ASP A 52 1.33 -4.01 -19.67
CA ASP A 52 0.20 -3.09 -19.63
C ASP A 52 -0.54 -3.05 -18.27
N GLY A 53 0.22 -3.12 -17.16
CA GLY A 53 -0.28 -3.16 -15.79
C GLY A 53 -0.55 -4.58 -15.26
N GLY A 54 -0.18 -5.60 -16.04
CA GLY A 54 -0.37 -7.01 -15.70
C GLY A 54 0.55 -7.50 -14.58
N PHE A 55 1.69 -6.82 -14.36
CA PHE A 55 2.65 -7.18 -13.33
C PHE A 55 2.99 -5.99 -12.44
N LEU A 56 3.00 -6.24 -11.13
CA LEU A 56 3.47 -5.30 -10.13
C LEU A 56 4.92 -5.60 -9.78
N PRO A 57 5.76 -4.58 -9.58
CA PRO A 57 7.07 -4.76 -8.97
C PRO A 57 6.93 -5.50 -7.64
N SER A 58 7.66 -6.60 -7.53
CA SER A 58 7.78 -7.39 -6.31
C SER A 58 9.20 -7.92 -6.23
N GLY A 59 9.81 -7.82 -5.04
CA GLY A 59 11.22 -8.17 -4.84
C GLY A 59 12.11 -6.95 -4.57
N PRO A 60 13.32 -7.18 -4.02
CA PRO A 60 14.13 -6.15 -3.41
C PRO A 60 14.51 -5.05 -4.41
N THR A 61 14.40 -3.80 -3.97
CA THR A 61 14.82 -2.63 -4.75
C THR A 61 15.71 -1.70 -3.93
N ILE A 62 16.55 -0.92 -4.60
CA ILE A 62 17.34 0.12 -3.92
C ILE A 62 16.44 1.16 -3.25
N ALA A 63 15.27 1.44 -3.84
CA ALA A 63 14.28 2.34 -3.25
C ALA A 63 13.76 1.80 -1.90
N GLU A 64 13.44 0.50 -1.83
CA GLU A 64 13.07 -0.16 -0.57
C GLU A 64 14.20 -0.10 0.47
N VAL A 65 15.45 -0.35 0.06
CA VAL A 65 16.61 -0.28 0.97
C VAL A 65 16.75 1.14 1.56
N LEU A 66 16.66 2.18 0.73
CA LEU A 66 16.73 3.56 1.18
C LEU A 66 15.58 3.92 2.13
N LEU A 67 14.37 3.46 1.84
CA LEU A 67 13.20 3.70 2.69
C LEU A 67 13.27 2.95 4.02
N ASN A 68 13.73 1.70 4.03
CA ASN A 68 13.97 0.93 5.25
C ASN A 68 15.04 1.63 6.12
N LYS A 69 16.13 2.10 5.50
CA LYS A 69 17.17 2.89 6.18
C LYS A 69 16.59 4.19 6.76
N ALA A 70 15.85 4.96 5.97
CA ALA A 70 15.24 6.21 6.42
C ALA A 70 14.29 5.98 7.59
N GLU A 71 13.43 4.97 7.51
CA GLU A 71 12.48 4.64 8.59
C GLU A 71 13.21 4.22 9.87
N ALA A 72 14.21 3.33 9.78
CA ALA A 72 14.97 2.89 10.94
C ALA A 72 15.70 4.06 11.63
N LEU A 73 16.33 4.95 10.86
CA LEU A 73 16.99 6.14 11.39
C LEU A 73 15.99 7.09 12.06
N ALA A 74 14.82 7.31 11.45
CA ALA A 74 13.78 8.16 12.03
C ALA A 74 13.26 7.59 13.36
N ARG A 75 13.03 6.27 13.43
CA ARG A 75 12.63 5.58 14.68
C ARG A 75 13.71 5.64 15.77
N LYS A 76 14.99 5.71 15.40
CA LYS A 76 16.11 5.94 16.33
C LYS A 76 16.29 7.42 16.74
N GLY A 77 15.49 8.35 16.19
CA GLY A 77 15.62 9.78 16.45
C GLY A 77 16.68 10.48 15.58
N GLU A 78 17.35 9.77 14.66
CA GLU A 78 18.39 10.29 13.76
C GLU A 78 17.76 11.03 12.57
N THR A 79 17.09 12.15 12.86
CA THR A 79 16.22 12.88 11.92
C THR A 79 16.96 13.35 10.66
N VAL A 80 18.15 13.92 10.81
CA VAL A 80 18.94 14.44 9.67
C VAL A 80 19.30 13.31 8.71
N SER A 81 19.90 12.23 9.22
CA SER A 81 20.30 11.09 8.41
C SER A 81 19.11 10.33 7.80
N ALA A 82 17.96 10.32 8.48
CA ALA A 82 16.72 9.79 7.93
C ALA A 82 16.23 10.61 6.73
N LEU A 83 16.24 11.95 6.85
CA LEU A 83 15.88 12.87 5.77
C LEU A 83 16.85 12.75 4.59
N ASP A 84 18.15 12.62 4.83
CA ASP A 84 19.15 12.42 3.76
C ASP A 84 18.86 11.16 2.93
N ALA A 85 18.52 10.05 3.61
CA ALA A 85 18.21 8.78 2.96
C ALA A 85 16.95 8.87 2.07
N VAL A 86 15.85 9.46 2.58
CA VAL A 86 14.61 9.61 1.79
C VAL A 86 14.75 10.65 0.68
N ASN A 87 15.51 11.73 0.91
CA ASN A 87 15.76 12.77 -0.09
C ASN A 87 16.62 12.26 -1.26
N THR A 88 17.55 11.33 -1.01
CA THR A 88 18.29 10.63 -2.06
C THR A 88 17.34 9.93 -3.05
N LEU A 89 16.29 9.30 -2.56
CA LEU A 89 15.25 8.70 -3.40
C LEU A 89 14.40 9.77 -4.10
N ARG A 90 13.91 10.76 -3.36
CA ARG A 90 12.99 11.79 -3.89
C ARG A 90 13.59 12.63 -5.00
N ALA A 91 14.90 12.90 -4.96
CA ALA A 91 15.62 13.58 -6.04
C ALA A 91 15.50 12.86 -7.40
N LYS A 92 15.12 11.57 -7.42
CA LYS A 92 14.89 10.76 -8.63
C LYS A 92 13.41 10.55 -8.95
N ARG A 93 12.48 11.15 -8.20
CA ARG A 93 11.03 10.94 -8.35
C ARG A 93 10.27 12.21 -8.72
N LEU A 94 10.87 13.38 -8.56
CA LEU A 94 10.22 14.66 -8.83
C LEU A 94 10.84 15.33 -10.06
N LYS A 95 10.01 15.98 -10.90
CA LYS A 95 10.49 16.83 -12.01
C LYS A 95 11.31 18.01 -11.48
N THR A 96 10.71 18.73 -10.53
CA THR A 96 11.33 19.82 -9.78
C THR A 96 11.53 19.33 -8.35
N TYR A 97 12.78 19.05 -8.00
CA TYR A 97 13.13 18.51 -6.70
C TYR A 97 13.07 19.58 -5.61
N VAL A 98 12.35 19.25 -4.54
CA VAL A 98 12.35 19.98 -3.28
C VAL A 98 12.61 18.97 -2.17
N ALA A 99 13.64 19.23 -1.36
CA ALA A 99 14.01 18.38 -0.24
C ALA A 99 12.91 18.36 0.82
N LEU A 100 12.64 17.19 1.38
CA LEU A 100 11.86 17.10 2.61
C LEU A 100 12.66 17.64 3.77
N THR A 101 11.97 18.38 4.63
CA THR A 101 12.49 18.87 5.90
C THR A 101 11.50 18.49 7.00
N ALA A 102 12.03 18.28 8.20
CA ALA A 102 11.23 17.97 9.37
C ALA A 102 11.93 18.53 10.61
N ASN A 103 11.15 19.10 11.53
CA ASN A 103 11.68 19.73 12.74
C ASN A 103 11.76 18.76 13.93
N ASN A 104 11.23 17.54 13.78
CA ASN A 104 11.29 16.51 14.81
C ASN A 104 11.17 15.09 14.20
N PRO A 105 11.58 14.04 14.95
CA PRO A 105 11.57 12.66 14.47
C PRO A 105 10.19 12.14 14.05
N ALA A 106 9.11 12.51 14.76
CA ALA A 106 7.76 12.03 14.47
C ALA A 106 7.23 12.57 13.13
N ASN A 107 7.50 13.84 12.85
CA ASN A 107 7.17 14.46 11.56
C ASN A 107 8.01 13.85 10.43
N ALA A 108 9.30 13.59 10.65
CA ALA A 108 10.15 12.92 9.67
C ALA A 108 9.63 11.50 9.36
N LEU A 109 9.31 10.72 10.39
CA LEU A 109 8.76 9.37 10.27
C LEU A 109 7.47 9.39 9.43
N THR A 110 6.53 10.29 9.76
CA THR A 110 5.27 10.46 9.01
C THR A 110 5.53 10.70 7.52
N GLN A 111 6.43 11.62 7.19
CA GLN A 111 6.77 11.94 5.80
C GLN A 111 7.47 10.77 5.08
N ILE A 112 8.32 10.02 5.78
CA ILE A 112 9.00 8.82 5.26
C ILE A 112 7.98 7.70 4.97
N LEU A 113 7.03 7.46 5.88
CA LEU A 113 5.98 6.44 5.67
C LEU A 113 5.05 6.84 4.50
N GLN A 114 4.77 8.13 4.33
CA GLN A 114 4.04 8.62 3.16
C GLN A 114 4.84 8.42 1.86
N GLU A 115 6.14 8.67 1.88
CA GLU A 115 7.02 8.42 0.73
C GLU A 115 7.10 6.93 0.39
N ARG A 116 7.20 6.07 1.41
CA ARG A 116 7.16 4.62 1.25
C ARG A 116 5.88 4.15 0.56
N ARG A 117 4.73 4.70 0.95
CA ARG A 117 3.43 4.37 0.36
C ARG A 117 3.30 4.81 -1.11
N ARG A 118 3.94 5.92 -1.50
CA ARG A 118 4.02 6.37 -2.90
C ARG A 118 4.99 5.53 -3.73
N GLU A 119 6.12 5.14 -3.15
CA GLU A 119 7.17 4.42 -3.87
C GLU A 119 6.83 2.94 -4.08
N LEU A 120 6.30 2.30 -3.05
CA LEU A 120 6.02 0.87 -2.99
C LEU A 120 4.52 0.61 -2.81
N PRO A 121 3.65 1.10 -3.71
CA PRO A 121 2.23 0.86 -3.59
C PRO A 121 1.91 -0.63 -3.83
N PHE A 122 0.73 -1.06 -3.37
CA PHE A 122 0.19 -2.41 -3.62
C PHE A 122 0.93 -3.54 -2.89
N SER A 123 1.83 -4.27 -3.56
CA SER A 123 2.43 -5.53 -3.06
C SER A 123 3.08 -5.38 -1.68
N TYR A 124 3.73 -4.24 -1.42
CA TYR A 124 4.38 -3.95 -0.15
C TYR A 124 3.43 -3.42 0.92
N ARG A 125 2.35 -2.77 0.51
CA ARG A 125 1.45 -2.05 1.42
C ARG A 125 0.77 -2.97 2.43
N TRP A 126 0.46 -4.21 2.04
CA TRP A 126 -0.11 -5.19 2.95
C TRP A 126 0.87 -5.58 4.07
N GLY A 127 2.16 -5.69 3.76
CA GLY A 127 3.21 -5.90 4.77
C GLY A 127 3.31 -4.73 5.74
N ASP A 128 3.30 -3.51 5.21
CA ASP A 128 3.35 -2.28 6.01
C ASP A 128 2.16 -2.15 6.98
N ILE A 129 0.93 -2.36 6.52
CA ILE A 129 -0.27 -2.28 7.39
C ILE A 129 -0.17 -3.26 8.56
N ARG A 130 0.28 -4.49 8.31
CA ARG A 130 0.40 -5.53 9.34
C ARG A 130 1.46 -5.18 10.38
N ARG A 131 2.65 -4.75 9.95
CA ARG A 131 3.74 -4.42 10.89
C ARG A 131 3.47 -3.14 11.68
N PHE A 132 2.76 -2.17 11.10
CA PHE A 132 2.35 -0.97 11.82
C PHE A 132 1.39 -1.29 12.95
N GLY A 133 0.41 -2.16 12.69
CA GLY A 133 -0.55 -2.57 13.71
C GLY A 133 0.05 -3.35 14.89
N VAL A 134 1.32 -3.76 14.88
CA VAL A 134 1.92 -4.58 15.96
C VAL A 134 3.14 -3.93 16.61
N ASN A 135 3.35 -2.63 16.39
CA ASN A 135 4.43 -1.86 17.03
C ASN A 135 3.90 -0.94 18.15
N GLU A 136 4.82 -0.26 18.84
CA GLU A 136 4.55 0.69 19.93
C GLU A 136 4.12 2.10 19.45
N THR A 137 4.25 2.39 18.16
CA THR A 137 3.98 3.69 17.54
C THR A 137 2.55 3.74 17.00
N THR A 138 1.57 4.08 17.84
CA THR A 138 0.14 4.11 17.48
C THR A 138 -0.20 5.07 16.32
N SER A 139 0.64 6.07 16.04
CA SER A 139 0.46 6.94 14.86
C SER A 139 0.66 6.21 13.53
N ASP A 140 1.27 5.02 13.54
CA ASP A 140 1.44 4.19 12.35
C ASP A 140 0.18 3.39 12.01
N ASP A 141 -0.75 3.24 12.97
CA ASP A 141 -1.91 2.38 12.88
C ASP A 141 -2.78 2.71 11.66
N VAL A 142 -3.19 1.66 10.94
CA VAL A 142 -4.03 1.79 9.74
C VAL A 142 -5.29 0.98 9.90
N THR A 143 -6.43 1.66 9.95
CA THR A 143 -7.74 1.04 9.72
C THR A 143 -7.98 0.97 8.21
N VAL A 144 -8.24 -0.24 7.70
CA VAL A 144 -8.53 -0.43 6.27
C VAL A 144 -10.04 -0.41 6.08
N THR A 145 -10.51 0.56 5.29
CA THR A 145 -11.93 0.72 4.99
C THR A 145 -12.14 0.72 3.49
N HIS A 146 -13.06 -0.10 3.03
CA HIS A 146 -13.46 -0.15 1.62
C HIS A 146 -14.97 -0.20 1.49
N THR A 147 -15.46 0.40 0.42
CA THR A 147 -16.87 0.45 0.09
C THR A 147 -17.10 -0.40 -1.16
N PHE A 148 -17.92 -1.43 -1.02
CA PHE A 148 -18.27 -2.36 -2.09
C PHE A 148 -19.78 -2.53 -2.16
N TYR A 149 -20.28 -3.05 -3.28
CA TYR A 149 -21.64 -3.59 -3.30
C TYR A 149 -21.77 -4.72 -2.28
N LYS A 150 -22.93 -4.82 -1.66
CA LYS A 150 -23.19 -5.82 -0.63
C LYS A 150 -23.07 -7.22 -1.23
N MET A 151 -22.19 -8.03 -0.66
CA MET A 151 -21.98 -9.41 -1.06
C MET A 151 -23.01 -10.32 -0.36
N GLY A 152 -23.75 -11.09 -1.15
CA GLY A 152 -24.57 -12.22 -0.69
C GLY A 152 -23.85 -13.55 -0.91
N VAL A 153 -24.54 -14.66 -0.62
CA VAL A 153 -24.03 -16.00 -0.93
C VAL A 153 -24.18 -16.23 -2.44
N GLY A 154 -23.05 -16.18 -3.17
CA GLY A 154 -23.01 -16.44 -4.61
C GLY A 154 -23.56 -15.30 -5.49
N SER A 155 -23.98 -14.17 -4.92
CA SER A 155 -24.51 -13.02 -5.65
C SER A 155 -24.01 -11.69 -5.09
N VAL A 156 -24.03 -10.65 -5.93
CA VAL A 156 -23.71 -9.27 -5.54
C VAL A 156 -24.99 -8.43 -5.64
N ASP A 157 -25.37 -7.76 -4.55
CA ASP A 157 -26.47 -6.80 -4.56
C ASP A 157 -25.96 -5.43 -5.03
N LEU A 158 -26.26 -5.12 -6.30
CA LEU A 158 -25.85 -3.89 -6.97
C LEU A 158 -26.62 -2.65 -6.51
N ASN A 159 -27.66 -2.80 -5.68
CA ASN A 159 -28.46 -1.67 -5.17
C ASN A 159 -28.00 -1.20 -3.80
N THR A 160 -27.28 -2.06 -3.06
CA THR A 160 -26.82 -1.75 -1.71
C THR A 160 -25.31 -1.60 -1.69
N ILE A 161 -24.85 -0.41 -1.31
CA ILE A 161 -23.45 -0.16 -1.02
C ILE A 161 -23.20 -0.42 0.46
N GLN A 162 -22.18 -1.22 0.78
CA GLN A 162 -21.76 -1.55 2.13
C GLN A 162 -20.29 -1.17 2.36
N THR A 163 -20.02 -0.60 3.53
CA THR A 163 -18.66 -0.33 3.99
C THR A 163 -18.16 -1.51 4.81
N TYR A 164 -17.01 -2.04 4.41
CA TYR A 164 -16.28 -3.09 5.09
C TYR A 164 -15.04 -2.48 5.74
N THR A 165 -14.89 -2.73 7.04
CA THR A 165 -13.79 -2.20 7.85
C THR A 165 -13.00 -3.35 8.46
N LEU A 166 -11.69 -3.30 8.27
CA LEU A 166 -10.73 -4.14 8.95
C LEU A 166 -10.01 -3.27 9.99
N PRO A 167 -10.30 -3.43 11.29
CA PRO A 167 -9.73 -2.57 12.32
C PRO A 167 -8.22 -2.85 12.47
N VAL A 168 -7.54 -1.89 13.08
CA VAL A 168 -6.17 -2.05 13.58
C VAL A 168 -6.06 -3.32 14.43
N LYS A 169 -4.95 -4.05 14.31
CA LYS A 169 -4.71 -5.31 15.06
C LYS A 169 -5.70 -6.45 14.78
N SER A 170 -6.55 -6.36 13.75
CA SER A 170 -7.47 -7.44 13.43
C SER A 170 -6.73 -8.74 13.09
N LEU A 171 -7.13 -9.85 13.71
CA LEU A 171 -6.58 -11.18 13.41
C LEU A 171 -6.88 -11.62 11.97
N ARG A 172 -7.84 -10.97 11.30
CA ARG A 172 -8.17 -11.15 9.88
C ARG A 172 -7.12 -10.58 8.91
N TYR A 173 -6.05 -9.97 9.42
CA TYR A 173 -4.86 -9.67 8.61
C TYR A 173 -4.05 -10.94 8.24
N ALA A 174 -4.25 -12.05 8.96
CA ALA A 174 -3.66 -13.35 8.66
C ALA A 174 -4.57 -14.17 7.74
N VAL A 175 -3.97 -14.88 6.79
CA VAL A 175 -4.69 -15.87 5.97
C VAL A 175 -5.05 -17.05 6.88
N PRO A 176 -6.28 -17.57 6.84
CA PRO A 176 -6.64 -18.75 7.62
C PRO A 176 -5.75 -19.93 7.22
N ILE A 177 -5.33 -20.71 8.21
CA ILE A 177 -4.62 -21.96 7.96
C ILE A 177 -5.59 -22.91 7.26
N ASN A 178 -5.12 -23.56 6.19
CA ASN A 178 -5.95 -24.46 5.40
C ASN A 178 -6.42 -25.64 6.27
N GLY A 179 -7.73 -25.92 6.26
CA GLY A 179 -8.32 -27.01 7.02
C GLY A 179 -7.71 -28.38 6.70
N VAL A 180 -7.23 -28.58 5.47
CA VAL A 180 -6.53 -29.82 5.08
C VAL A 180 -5.27 -30.02 5.92
N GLU A 181 -4.48 -28.97 6.16
CA GLU A 181 -3.26 -29.04 6.97
C GLU A 181 -3.61 -29.29 8.44
N ILE A 182 -4.64 -28.62 8.96
CA ILE A 182 -5.14 -28.83 10.33
C ILE A 182 -5.57 -30.29 10.53
N THR A 183 -6.39 -30.83 9.63
CA THR A 183 -6.85 -32.22 9.70
C THR A 183 -5.69 -33.21 9.57
N ALA A 184 -4.77 -32.99 8.61
CA ALA A 184 -3.60 -33.85 8.41
C ALA A 184 -2.68 -33.88 9.63
N SER A 185 -2.59 -32.77 10.37
CA SER A 185 -1.78 -32.64 11.58
C SER A 185 -2.34 -33.38 12.80
N GLN A 186 -3.55 -33.96 12.72
CA GLN A 186 -4.23 -34.63 13.82
C GLN A 186 -4.33 -33.78 15.10
N GLY A 187 -4.53 -32.46 14.94
CA GLY A 187 -4.67 -31.52 16.05
C GLY A 187 -3.37 -30.87 16.53
N GLN A 188 -2.23 -31.09 15.85
CA GLN A 188 -0.99 -30.35 16.16
C GLN A 188 -0.99 -28.91 15.61
N ILE A 189 -1.69 -28.68 14.50
CA ILE A 189 -1.88 -27.35 13.92
C ILE A 189 -3.26 -26.85 14.33
N GLU A 190 -3.29 -25.78 15.12
CA GLU A 190 -4.51 -25.08 15.49
C GLU A 190 -4.77 -23.91 14.54
N GLN A 191 -6.04 -23.54 14.39
CA GLN A 191 -6.39 -22.37 13.60
C GLN A 191 -5.93 -21.08 14.29
N ASN A 192 -5.66 -20.03 13.52
CA ASN A 192 -5.46 -18.69 14.06
C ASN A 192 -6.64 -18.31 14.96
N ASN A 193 -6.36 -17.84 16.17
CA ASN A 193 -7.39 -17.26 17.03
C ASN A 193 -7.96 -16.02 16.32
N TYR A 194 -9.30 -15.87 16.23
CA TYR A 194 -9.96 -14.74 15.57
C TYR A 194 -10.87 -13.97 16.53
#